data_AF-A0A1S2P6C9-F1
#
_entry.id   AF-A0A1S2P6C9-F1
#
_cell.length_a   1.000
_cell.length_b   1.000
_cell.length_c   1.000
_cell.angle_alpha   90.00
_cell.angle_beta   90.00
_cell.angle_gamma   90.00
#
_symmetry.space_group_name_H-M   'P 1'
#
loop_
_entity.id
_entity.type
_entity.pdbx_description
1 polymer ?
#
loop_
_entity_poly.entity_id
_entity_poly.type
_entity_poly.pdbx_seq_one_letter_code
_entity_poly.pdbx_strand_id
1 'polypeptide(L)'
;MGCSVLVLAVFAMVGLHFWNRLERSHSEDASVMDGSRGESVIVSDNGRTIGAVESWGSCENRPHVEAHESTHAVTLLLKRTWPLWGGRGDEVTCRHNAGEKISVHLDAPLGDRTLTDRFTGRPVPFRTAPLT
;
A
#
# COMPACT_ATOMS: atom_id res chain seq x y z
N MET A 1 32.98 -31.35 24.21
CA MET A 1 31.74 -31.12 23.43
C MET A 1 30.97 -30.01 24.14
N GLY A 2 31.09 -28.76 23.71
CA GLY A 2 30.48 -27.64 24.44
C GLY A 2 30.65 -26.29 23.72
N CYS A 3 31.82 -26.09 23.10
CA CYS A 3 32.11 -24.88 22.34
C CYS A 3 31.25 -24.75 21.06
N SER A 4 31.01 -25.86 20.34
CA SER A 4 30.24 -25.82 19.07
C SER A 4 28.75 -25.51 19.24
N VAL A 5 28.14 -25.92 20.35
CA VAL A 5 26.70 -25.64 20.62
C VAL A 5 26.49 -24.16 20.91
N LEU A 6 27.44 -23.54 21.63
CA LEU A 6 27.39 -22.12 21.98
C LEU A 6 27.55 -21.20 20.75
N VAL A 7 28.45 -21.56 19.83
CA VAL A 7 28.64 -20.81 18.58
C VAL A 7 27.40 -20.86 17.69
N LEU A 8 26.79 -22.04 17.53
CA LEU A 8 25.55 -22.19 16.74
C LEU A 8 24.38 -21.41 17.34
N ALA A 9 24.25 -21.39 18.67
CA ALA A 9 23.21 -20.63 19.36
C ALA A 9 23.36 -19.11 19.13
N VAL A 10 24.59 -18.59 19.14
CA VAL A 10 24.85 -17.16 18.87
C VAL A 10 24.50 -16.80 17.43
N PHE A 11 24.91 -17.60 16.45
CA PHE A 11 24.56 -17.34 15.04
C PHE A 11 23.04 -17.45 14.79
N ALA A 12 22.36 -18.39 15.42
CA ALA A 12 20.92 -18.51 15.35
C ALA A 12 20.23 -17.28 15.94
N MET A 13 20.67 -16.78 17.10
CA MET A 13 20.12 -15.57 17.71
C MET A 13 20.40 -14.32 16.88
N VAL A 14 21.63 -14.14 16.36
CA VAL A 14 21.97 -13.02 15.47
C VAL A 14 21.15 -13.08 14.19
N GLY A 15 21.00 -14.26 13.59
CA GLY A 15 20.14 -14.48 12.43
C GLY A 15 18.68 -14.16 12.72
N LEU A 16 18.15 -14.60 13.87
CA LEU A 16 16.77 -14.32 14.28
C LEU A 16 16.55 -12.84 14.56
N HIS A 17 17.49 -12.16 15.21
CA HIS A 17 17.43 -10.73 15.46
C HIS A 17 17.56 -9.92 14.17
N PHE A 18 18.41 -10.34 13.24
CA PHE A 18 18.55 -9.71 11.94
C PHE A 18 17.30 -9.92 11.08
N TRP A 19 16.71 -11.12 11.11
CA TRP A 19 15.43 -11.42 10.45
C TRP A 19 14.27 -10.60 11.04
N ASN A 20 14.11 -10.61 12.37
CA ASN A 20 13.13 -9.78 13.09
C ASN A 20 13.38 -8.27 12.92
N ARG A 21 14.61 -7.86 12.60
CA ARG A 21 14.96 -6.47 12.31
C ARG A 21 14.77 -6.13 10.84
N LEU A 22 14.78 -7.10 9.91
CA LEU A 22 14.45 -6.85 8.51
C LEU A 22 12.93 -6.83 8.27
N GLU A 23 12.16 -7.63 9.01
CA GLU A 23 10.70 -7.75 8.82
C GLU A 23 9.87 -6.60 9.43
N ARG A 24 10.46 -5.72 10.23
CA ARG A 24 9.73 -4.56 10.79
C ARG A 24 9.58 -3.44 9.77
N SER A 25 9.05 -3.73 8.59
CA SER A 25 8.47 -2.68 7.75
C SER A 25 7.26 -2.09 8.47
N HIS A 26 7.20 -0.77 8.63
CA HIS A 26 6.01 -0.12 9.18
C HIS A 26 5.01 0.06 8.05
N SER A 27 3.84 -0.56 8.16
CA SER A 27 2.73 -0.38 7.24
C SER A 27 1.62 0.45 7.90
N GLU A 28 0.97 1.27 7.09
CA GLU A 28 -0.16 2.06 7.51
C GLU A 28 -1.27 2.07 6.48
N ASP A 29 -2.46 2.23 7.03
CA ASP A 29 -3.70 2.37 6.30
C ASP A 29 -3.95 3.86 6.04
N ALA A 30 -4.24 4.20 4.80
CA ALA A 30 -4.53 5.55 4.36
C ALA A 30 -5.79 5.59 3.48
N SER A 31 -6.34 6.79 3.31
CA SER A 31 -7.44 7.02 2.39
C SER A 31 -6.93 7.03 0.95
N VAL A 32 -7.68 6.41 0.04
CA VAL A 32 -7.42 6.46 -1.42
C VAL A 32 -7.85 7.81 -2.02
N MET A 33 -8.58 8.62 -1.24
CA MET A 33 -9.10 9.92 -1.66
C MET A 33 -8.20 11.09 -1.23
N ASP A 34 -7.17 10.85 -0.41
CA ASP A 34 -6.25 11.90 0.09
C ASP A 34 -5.19 12.31 -0.95
N GLY A 35 -5.20 11.69 -2.13
CA GLY A 35 -4.40 12.14 -3.27
C GLY A 35 -4.69 13.63 -3.55
N SER A 36 -3.65 14.47 -3.52
CA SER A 36 -3.74 15.94 -3.49
C SER A 36 -4.36 16.62 -4.74
N ARG A 37 -5.00 15.85 -5.62
CA ARG A 37 -5.75 16.32 -6.78
C ARG A 37 -7.06 15.55 -6.80
N GLY A 38 -8.16 16.22 -6.43
CA GLY A 38 -9.50 15.66 -6.49
C GLY A 38 -9.74 14.94 -7.83
N GLU A 39 -10.33 13.74 -7.73
CA GLU A 39 -10.51 12.74 -8.80
C GLU A 39 -9.25 11.92 -9.17
N SER A 40 -8.68 11.23 -8.17
CA SER A 40 -7.56 10.30 -8.35
C SER A 40 -7.98 8.90 -8.82
N VAL A 41 -9.26 8.50 -8.63
CA VAL A 41 -9.71 7.12 -8.87
C VAL A 41 -10.37 6.95 -10.23
N ILE A 42 -9.82 6.03 -11.02
CA ILE A 42 -10.27 5.70 -12.37
C ILE A 42 -10.62 4.22 -12.40
N VAL A 43 -11.81 3.90 -12.91
CA VAL A 43 -12.22 2.53 -13.19
C VAL A 43 -12.04 2.27 -14.68
N SER A 44 -11.43 1.15 -15.05
CA SER A 44 -11.31 0.75 -16.45
C SER A 44 -12.68 0.56 -17.09
N ASP A 45 -12.75 0.70 -18.42
CA ASP A 45 -14.01 0.54 -19.17
C ASP A 45 -14.67 -0.83 -18.97
N ASN A 46 -13.87 -1.88 -18.74
CA ASN A 46 -14.38 -3.23 -18.43
C ASN A 46 -14.79 -3.41 -16.96
N GLY A 47 -14.67 -2.37 -16.13
CA GLY A 47 -14.99 -2.37 -14.71
C GLY A 47 -14.08 -3.21 -13.82
N ARG A 48 -13.06 -3.87 -14.37
CA ARG A 48 -12.27 -4.88 -13.65
C ARG A 48 -10.96 -4.35 -13.06
N THR A 49 -10.57 -3.13 -13.37
CA THR A 49 -9.33 -2.55 -12.86
C THR A 49 -9.63 -1.18 -12.30
N ILE A 50 -9.16 -0.94 -11.09
CA ILE A 50 -9.28 0.35 -10.42
C ILE A 50 -7.87 0.92 -10.31
N GLY A 51 -7.66 2.12 -10.85
CA GLY A 51 -6.44 2.89 -10.72
C GLY A 51 -6.62 4.05 -9.77
N ALA A 52 -5.60 4.37 -8.98
CA ALA A 52 -5.49 5.59 -8.19
C ALA A 52 -4.17 6.28 -8.52
N VAL A 53 -4.16 7.62 -8.59
CA VAL A 53 -2.93 8.39 -8.72
C VAL A 53 -2.45 8.76 -7.33
N GLU A 54 -1.30 8.22 -6.93
CA GLU A 54 -0.72 8.43 -5.62
C GLU A 54 0.70 8.96 -5.72
N SER A 55 1.07 9.81 -4.77
CA SER A 55 2.45 10.28 -4.62
C SER A 55 3.00 9.80 -3.29
N TRP A 56 4.21 9.29 -3.33
CA TRP A 56 4.96 8.87 -2.15
C TRP A 56 6.38 9.43 -2.20
N GLY A 57 6.99 9.56 -1.03
CA GLY A 57 8.35 10.06 -0.90
C GLY A 57 9.39 9.00 -1.24
N SER A 58 10.61 9.42 -1.54
CA SER A 58 11.76 8.53 -1.79
C SER A 58 12.07 7.55 -0.63
N CYS A 59 11.57 7.84 0.57
CA CYS A 59 11.74 7.02 1.76
C CYS A 59 10.59 6.04 1.99
N GLU A 60 9.57 6.06 1.14
CA GLU A 60 8.41 5.19 1.21
C GLU A 60 8.53 4.16 0.08
N ASN A 61 8.12 2.92 0.35
CA ASN A 61 7.94 1.95 -0.71
C ASN A 61 6.74 2.37 -1.56
N ARG A 62 6.70 1.88 -2.82
CA ARG A 62 5.53 2.08 -3.67
C ARG A 62 4.25 1.67 -2.91
N PRO A 63 3.29 2.58 -2.68
CA PRO A 63 2.02 2.26 -2.09
C PRO A 63 1.26 1.27 -2.96
N HIS A 64 0.42 0.47 -2.34
CA HIS A 64 -0.47 -0.44 -3.05
C HIS A 64 -1.91 -0.26 -2.59
N VAL A 65 -2.84 -0.45 -3.52
CA VAL A 65 -4.27 -0.44 -3.22
C VAL A 65 -4.74 -1.87 -3.05
N GLU A 66 -5.46 -2.13 -1.96
CA GLU A 66 -6.18 -3.37 -1.73
C GLU A 66 -7.66 -3.15 -2.05
N ALA A 67 -8.26 -4.11 -2.74
CA ALA A 67 -9.70 -4.14 -2.98
C ALA A 67 -10.31 -5.32 -2.21
N HIS A 68 -11.35 -5.02 -1.42
CA HIS A 68 -12.16 -6.02 -0.75
C HIS A 68 -13.54 -6.05 -1.40
N GLU A 69 -13.83 -7.15 -2.10
CA GLU A 69 -15.06 -7.30 -2.84
C GLU A 69 -16.16 -8.00 -2.03
N SER A 70 -17.37 -7.48 -2.16
CA SER A 70 -18.60 -8.11 -1.68
C SER A 70 -19.64 -8.08 -2.79
N THR A 71 -20.80 -8.69 -2.54
CA THR A 71 -21.92 -8.73 -3.49
C THR A 71 -22.42 -7.33 -3.87
N HIS A 72 -22.36 -6.35 -2.95
CA HIS A 72 -22.97 -5.03 -3.14
C HIS A 72 -21.98 -3.87 -3.12
N ALA A 73 -20.75 -4.10 -2.69
CA ALA A 73 -19.75 -3.06 -2.54
C ALA A 73 -18.33 -3.56 -2.79
N VAL A 74 -17.48 -2.66 -3.25
CA VAL A 74 -16.03 -2.82 -3.29
C VAL A 74 -15.43 -1.80 -2.36
N THR A 75 -14.63 -2.26 -1.39
CA THR A 75 -13.96 -1.37 -0.45
C THR A 75 -12.50 -1.25 -0.81
N LEU A 76 -12.00 -0.03 -0.97
CA LEU A 76 -10.60 0.26 -1.26
C LEU A 76 -9.85 0.64 0.01
N LEU A 77 -8.62 0.18 0.11
CA LEU A 77 -7.69 0.56 1.16
C LEU A 77 -6.34 0.88 0.53
N LEU A 78 -5.78 2.06 0.83
CA LEU A 78 -4.42 2.40 0.47
C LEU A 78 -3.48 1.92 1.57
N LYS A 79 -2.47 1.15 1.21
CA LYS A 79 -1.41 0.71 2.10
C LYS A 79 -0.12 1.44 1.78
N ARG A 80 0.42 2.10 2.80
CA ARG A 80 1.71 2.81 2.75
C ARG A 80 2.71 2.07 3.59
N THR A 81 3.94 1.91 3.10
CA THR A 81 4.96 1.14 3.80
C THR A 81 6.30 1.88 3.79
N TRP A 82 6.96 1.94 4.95
CA TRP A 82 8.29 2.53 5.08
C TRP A 82 9.32 1.46 5.46
N PRO A 83 10.48 1.39 4.75
CA PRO A 83 11.63 0.65 5.23
C PRO A 83 12.20 1.30 6.49
N LEU A 84 12.75 0.49 7.41
CA LEU A 84 13.27 0.96 8.70
C LEU A 84 14.35 2.05 8.62
N TRP A 85 15.01 2.19 7.47
CA TRP A 85 16.09 3.13 7.25
C TRP A 85 15.57 4.43 6.61
N GLY A 86 14.34 4.40 6.08
CA GLY A 86 13.54 5.56 5.69
C GLY A 86 12.70 5.96 6.90
N GLY A 87 13.33 6.63 7.86
CA GLY A 87 12.72 7.01 9.12
C GLY A 87 11.42 7.79 8.90
N ARG A 88 10.40 7.45 9.70
CA ARG A 88 9.22 8.28 9.86
C ARG A 88 9.55 9.33 10.91
N GLY A 89 10.09 10.45 10.46
CA GLY A 89 10.61 11.51 11.33
C GLY A 89 11.27 12.60 10.50
N ASP A 90 11.28 13.79 11.08
CA ASP A 90 11.86 15.06 10.63
C ASP A 90 13.35 15.02 10.25
N GLU A 91 14.03 13.90 10.48
CA GLU A 91 15.48 13.77 10.30
C GLU A 91 15.92 13.20 8.93
N VAL A 92 14.98 12.67 8.12
CA VAL A 92 15.28 12.22 6.75
C VAL A 92 14.64 13.18 5.75
N THR A 93 15.46 14.00 5.08
CA THR A 93 14.99 14.80 3.93
C THR A 93 14.65 13.89 2.76
N CYS A 94 13.45 13.33 2.77
CA CYS A 94 12.88 12.59 1.65
C CYS A 94 12.55 13.61 0.55
N ARG A 95 13.29 13.58 -0.56
CA ARG A 95 13.08 14.50 -1.68
C ARG A 95 12.69 13.72 -2.93
N HIS A 96 11.74 14.31 -3.65
CA HIS A 96 11.04 13.83 -4.85
C HIS A 96 9.82 12.96 -4.57
N ASN A 97 8.67 13.54 -4.94
CA ASN A 97 7.36 12.92 -4.98
C ASN A 97 6.93 12.95 -6.46
N ALA A 98 7.19 11.88 -7.20
CA ALA A 98 6.53 11.69 -8.49
C ALA A 98 5.20 10.99 -8.21
N GLY A 99 4.09 11.55 -8.70
CA GLY A 99 2.81 10.85 -8.66
C GLY A 99 2.83 9.72 -9.69
N GLU A 100 2.63 8.49 -9.25
CA GLU A 100 2.46 7.34 -10.14
C GLU A 100 1.04 6.80 -10.01
N LYS A 101 0.59 6.15 -11.08
CA LYS A 101 -0.64 5.39 -11.08
C LYS A 101 -0.38 4.04 -10.43
N ILE A 102 -1.17 3.72 -9.40
CA ILE A 102 -1.23 2.40 -8.78
C ILE A 102 -2.58 1.78 -9.11
N SER A 103 -2.64 0.46 -9.25
CA SER A 103 -3.87 -0.20 -9.68
C SER A 103 -4.09 -1.53 -8.98
N VAL A 104 -5.36 -1.91 -8.87
CA VAL A 104 -5.81 -3.18 -8.34
C VAL A 104 -6.81 -3.81 -9.33
N HIS A 105 -6.74 -5.13 -9.47
CA HIS A 105 -7.67 -5.89 -10.28
C HIS A 105 -8.80 -6.44 -9.41
N LEU A 106 -10.01 -6.45 -9.96
CA LEU A 106 -11.20 -7.03 -9.36
C LEU A 106 -11.51 -8.38 -10.00
N ASP A 107 -11.96 -9.33 -9.18
CA ASP A 107 -12.45 -10.63 -9.59
C ASP A 107 -13.73 -10.49 -10.46
N ALA A 108 -14.58 -9.53 -10.11
CA ALA A 108 -15.77 -9.16 -10.88
C ALA A 108 -15.75 -7.68 -11.31
N PRO A 109 -16.39 -7.30 -12.42
CA PRO A 109 -16.54 -5.89 -12.79
C PRO A 109 -17.24 -5.08 -11.70
N LEU A 110 -16.85 -3.83 -11.47
CA LEU A 110 -17.48 -2.95 -10.46
C LEU A 110 -19.00 -2.88 -10.66
N GLY A 111 -19.45 -2.63 -11.89
CA GLY A 111 -20.87 -2.58 -12.24
C GLY A 111 -21.62 -1.55 -11.40
N ASP A 112 -22.74 -1.96 -10.80
CA ASP A 112 -23.57 -1.12 -9.93
C ASP A 112 -23.14 -1.17 -8.45
N ARG A 113 -22.04 -1.87 -8.13
CA ARG A 113 -21.56 -1.99 -6.74
C ARG A 113 -20.98 -0.65 -6.28
N THR A 114 -21.26 -0.30 -5.04
CA THR A 114 -20.73 0.94 -4.45
C THR A 114 -19.24 0.82 -4.22
N LEU A 115 -18.48 1.85 -4.60
CA LEU A 115 -17.06 1.96 -4.27
C LEU A 115 -16.89 2.80 -3.00
N THR A 116 -16.26 2.23 -1.97
CA THR A 116 -16.12 2.86 -0.64
C THR A 116 -14.66 2.86 -0.20
N ASP A 117 -14.23 3.93 0.45
CA ASP A 117 -12.92 4.02 1.08
C ASP A 117 -12.99 3.41 2.49
N ARG A 118 -12.15 2.42 2.77
CA ARG A 118 -12.15 1.71 4.06
C ARG A 118 -11.73 2.59 5.22
N PHE A 119 -10.78 3.50 5.00
CA PHE A 119 -10.19 4.35 6.02
C PHE A 119 -11.18 5.41 6.50
N THR A 120 -11.92 6.01 5.57
CA THR A 120 -12.90 7.07 5.88
C THR A 120 -14.34 6.57 6.01
N GLY A 121 -14.65 5.38 5.48
CA GLY A 121 -16.00 4.83 5.38
C GLY A 121 -16.90 5.54 4.36
N ARG A 122 -16.34 6.41 3.51
CA ARG A 122 -17.12 7.25 2.57
C ARG A 122 -17.10 6.69 1.15
N PRO A 123 -18.14 6.96 0.35
CA PRO A 123 -18.12 6.65 -1.08
C PRO A 123 -16.95 7.34 -1.79
N VAL A 124 -16.29 6.59 -2.67
CA VAL A 124 -15.19 7.10 -3.49
C VAL A 124 -15.77 7.60 -4.81
N PRO A 125 -15.66 8.90 -5.13
CA PRO A 125 -16.00 9.38 -6.47
C PRO A 125 -14.98 8.83 -7.46
N PHE A 126 -15.46 8.28 -8.57
CA PHE A 126 -14.62 7.73 -9.63
C PHE A 126 -15.16 8.14 -11.00
N ARG A 127 -14.27 8.07 -12.00
CA ARG A 127 -14.65 8.16 -13.41
C ARG A 127 -14.24 6.89 -14.14
N THR A 128 -14.95 6.59 -15.22
CA THR A 128 -14.59 5.49 -16.11
C THR A 128 -13.69 6.02 -17.23
N ALA A 129 -12.54 5.39 -17.45
CA ALA A 129 -11.65 5.72 -18.57
C ALA A 129 -10.72 4.54 -18.90
N PRO A 130 -10.12 4.51 -20.11
CA PRO A 130 -9.06 3.57 -20.43
C PRO A 130 -7.90 3.71 -19.46
N LEU A 131 -7.54 2.61 -18.76
CA LEU A 131 -6.33 2.57 -17.96
C LEU A 131 -5.16 2.19 -18.87
N THR A 132 -4.59 3.18 -19.56
CA THR A 132 -3.27 3.04 -20.20
C THR A 132 -2.15 3.01 -19.17
#